data_AF-A0A8T0DJ70-F1
#
_entry.id   AF-A0A8T0DJ70-F1
#
_cell.length_a   1.000
_cell.length_b   1.000
_cell.length_c   1.000
_cell.angle_alpha   90.00
_cell.angle_beta   90.00
_cell.angle_gamma   90.00
#
_symmetry.space_group_name_H-M   'P 1'
#
loop_
_entity.id
_entity.type
_entity.pdbx_description
1 polymer ?
#
loop_
_entity_poly.entity_id
_entity_poly.type
_entity_poly.pdbx_seq_one_letter_code
_entity_poly.pdbx_strand_id
1 'polypeptide(L)'
;MSSSRAQPWSILGRLTSPKTAMFIVGVFSGQTKPANVSEYFQDLINEMSDLQPHGYYHVGSGNRCKIHFDRLIADAPARAFIRQVKQHSGYFSCEKCCVRGIYTFGRVTLPNIGCARRFDDSFRSRLQP
;
A
#
# COMPACT_ATOMS: atom_id res chain seq x y z
N MET A 1 -19.32 24.92 14.09
CA MET A 1 -18.51 23.68 14.16
C MET A 1 -17.32 23.86 13.24
N SER A 2 -16.10 24.01 13.79
CA SER A 2 -14.88 24.12 12.99
C SER A 2 -14.60 22.76 12.36
N SER A 3 -14.81 22.64 11.04
CA SER A 3 -14.40 21.47 10.28
C SER A 3 -12.88 21.50 10.17
N SER A 4 -12.20 20.62 10.91
CA SER A 4 -10.79 20.37 10.66
C SER A 4 -10.65 19.82 9.24
N ARG A 5 -9.83 20.45 8.39
CA ARG A 5 -9.46 19.98 7.04
C ARG A 5 -8.64 18.68 7.03
N ALA A 6 -8.70 17.91 8.12
CA ALA A 6 -7.98 16.66 8.25
C ALA A 6 -8.53 15.62 7.27
N GLN A 7 -7.63 14.98 6.54
CA GLN A 7 -7.87 13.85 5.65
C GLN A 7 -7.47 12.58 6.39
N PRO A 8 -8.43 11.83 6.96
CA PRO A 8 -8.13 10.54 7.57
C PRO A 8 -7.82 9.51 6.48
N TRP A 9 -6.71 8.78 6.66
CA TRP A 9 -6.33 7.64 5.82
C TRP A 9 -6.22 6.41 6.71
N SER A 10 -7.27 5.60 6.75
CA SER A 10 -7.32 4.38 7.56
C SER A 10 -6.69 3.18 6.85
N ILE A 11 -5.95 2.39 7.62
CA ILE A 11 -5.53 1.05 7.27
C ILE A 11 -6.57 0.10 7.85
N LEU A 12 -7.29 -0.59 6.97
CA LEU A 12 -8.29 -1.58 7.35
C LEU A 12 -7.70 -2.98 7.26
N GLY A 13 -8.06 -3.82 8.22
CA GLY A 13 -7.65 -5.22 8.30
C GLY A 13 -8.84 -6.15 8.46
N ARG A 14 -8.62 -7.41 8.10
CA ARG A 14 -9.50 -8.52 8.50
C ARG A 14 -8.66 -9.78 8.63
N LEU A 15 -9.07 -10.67 9.52
CA LEU A 15 -8.56 -12.04 9.51
C LEU A 15 -9.29 -12.84 8.44
N THR A 16 -8.56 -13.70 7.73
CA THR A 16 -9.10 -14.61 6.72
C THR A 16 -9.45 -15.97 7.32
N SER A 17 -8.69 -16.41 8.32
CA SER A 17 -8.93 -17.63 9.09
C SER A 17 -8.52 -17.40 10.56
N PRO A 18 -9.47 -17.27 11.50
CA PRO A 18 -10.91 -17.21 11.28
C PRO A 18 -11.32 -15.95 10.52
N LYS A 19 -12.42 -16.00 9.77
CA LYS A 19 -12.91 -14.83 9.02
C LYS A 19 -13.56 -13.81 9.96
N THR A 20 -13.06 -12.59 9.99
CA THR A 20 -13.65 -11.49 10.79
C THR A 20 -14.35 -10.44 9.91
N ALA A 21 -15.12 -9.56 10.54
CA ALA A 21 -15.46 -8.26 9.96
C ALA A 21 -14.19 -7.43 9.72
N MET A 22 -14.31 -6.37 8.90
CA MET A 22 -13.23 -5.40 8.75
C MET A 22 -13.10 -4.58 10.04
N PHE A 23 -11.87 -4.31 10.45
CA PHE A 23 -11.55 -3.47 11.59
C PHE A 23 -10.43 -2.50 11.23
N ILE A 24 -10.32 -1.41 11.99
CA ILE A 24 -9.26 -0.44 11.84
C ILE A 24 -7.99 -1.02 12.46
N VAL A 25 -6.91 -1.07 11.68
CA VAL A 25 -5.58 -1.45 12.15
C VAL A 25 -4.77 -0.21 12.52
N GLY A 26 -4.92 0.87 11.74
CA GLY A 26 -4.27 2.14 11.99
C GLY A 26 -4.97 3.29 11.26
N VAL A 27 -4.70 4.52 11.70
CA VAL A 27 -5.24 5.73 11.06
C VAL A 27 -4.15 6.78 10.98
N PHE A 28 -3.85 7.24 9.77
CA PHE A 28 -3.12 8.48 9.57
C PHE A 28 -4.11 9.64 9.54
N SER A 29 -3.78 10.74 10.21
CA SER A 29 -4.57 11.98 10.19
C SER A 29 -3.65 13.15 9.90
N GLY A 30 -3.87 13.81 8.77
CA GLY A 30 -3.09 14.98 8.35
C GLY A 30 -3.91 15.91 7.49
N GLN A 31 -3.41 17.11 7.18
CA GLN A 31 -4.12 18.05 6.30
C GLN A 31 -4.14 17.61 4.83
N THR A 32 -3.26 16.68 4.47
CA THR A 32 -3.12 16.08 3.14
C THR A 32 -3.01 14.57 3.26
N LYS A 33 -3.03 13.86 2.13
CA LYS A 33 -2.58 12.47 2.07
C LYS A 33 -1.16 12.31 2.64
N PRO A 34 -0.81 11.12 3.17
CA PRO A 34 0.54 10.84 3.61
C PRO A 34 1.55 11.11 2.48
N ALA A 35 2.63 11.83 2.78
CA ALA A 35 3.66 12.15 1.79
C ALA A 35 4.58 10.96 1.52
N ASN A 36 4.77 10.11 2.53
CA ASN A 36 5.72 9.01 2.53
C ASN A 36 4.99 7.70 2.85
N VAL A 37 5.12 6.73 1.95
CA VAL A 37 4.54 5.39 2.13
C VAL A 37 5.16 4.65 3.31
N SER A 38 6.46 4.82 3.54
CA SER A 38 7.16 4.17 4.64
C SER A 38 6.65 4.67 5.99
N GLU A 39 6.50 5.99 6.14
CA GLU A 39 5.92 6.58 7.36
C GLU A 39 4.47 6.12 7.56
N TYR A 40 3.68 6.04 6.48
CA TYR A 40 2.29 5.62 6.56
C TYR A 40 2.10 4.18 7.07
N PHE A 41 3.02 3.27 6.73
CA PHE A 41 2.96 1.86 7.15
C PHE A 41 3.93 1.51 8.29
N GLN A 42 4.70 2.45 8.83
CA GLN A 42 5.81 2.14 9.73
C GLN A 42 5.37 1.34 10.95
N ASP A 43 4.30 1.77 11.62
CA ASP A 43 3.78 1.10 12.81
C ASP A 43 3.29 -0.31 12.48
N LEU A 44 2.55 -0.47 11.38
CA LEU A 44 2.10 -1.78 10.90
C LEU A 44 3.28 -2.70 10.58
N ILE A 45 4.32 -2.19 9.92
CA ILE A 45 5.50 -2.96 9.55
C ILE A 45 6.24 -3.40 10.81
N ASN A 46 6.40 -2.51 11.79
CA ASN A 46 7.07 -2.82 13.06
C ASN A 46 6.32 -3.95 13.80
N GLU A 47 5.00 -3.82 13.96
CA GLU A 47 4.19 -4.84 14.62
C GLU A 47 4.22 -6.16 13.86
N MET A 48 4.05 -6.15 12.54
CA MET A 48 4.06 -7.37 11.74
C MET A 48 5.43 -8.05 11.70
N SER A 49 6.51 -7.28 11.81
CA SER A 49 7.88 -7.81 11.87
C SER A 49 8.14 -8.58 13.17
N ASP A 50 7.43 -8.25 14.25
CA ASP A 50 7.43 -9.02 15.49
C ASP A 50 6.43 -10.19 15.44
N LEU A 51 5.18 -9.90 15.03
CA LEU A 51 4.07 -10.86 15.05
C LEU A 51 4.22 -12.00 14.03
N GLN A 52 4.93 -11.83 12.92
CA GLN A 52 5.14 -12.93 11.96
C GLN A 52 6.06 -14.03 12.50
N PRO A 53 7.28 -13.74 12.99
CA PRO A 53 8.15 -14.76 13.56
C PRO A 53 7.67 -15.23 14.94
N HIS A 54 7.14 -14.31 15.76
CA HIS A 54 6.80 -14.59 17.15
C HIS A 54 5.32 -14.89 17.37
N GLY A 55 4.40 -14.57 16.47
CA GLY A 55 2.97 -14.70 16.76
C GLY A 55 2.53 -13.89 17.99
N TYR A 56 1.31 -14.12 18.45
CA TYR A 56 0.79 -13.54 19.69
C TYR A 56 0.37 -14.63 20.68
N TYR A 57 0.53 -14.36 21.97
CA TYR A 57 0.08 -15.28 23.03
C TYR A 57 -1.35 -14.95 23.44
N HIS A 58 -2.27 -15.88 23.19
CA HIS A 58 -3.68 -15.70 23.55
C HIS A 58 -3.94 -16.21 24.97
N VAL A 59 -4.03 -15.29 25.93
CA VAL A 59 -4.20 -15.62 27.36
C VAL A 59 -5.41 -16.52 27.61
N GLY A 60 -6.53 -16.28 26.91
CA GLY A 60 -7.76 -17.06 27.12
C GLY A 60 -7.68 -18.53 26.69
N SER A 61 -6.79 -18.88 25.75
CA SER A 61 -6.62 -20.27 25.28
C SER A 61 -5.29 -20.88 25.71
N GLY A 62 -4.36 -20.09 26.26
CA GLY A 62 -2.99 -20.52 26.59
C GLY A 62 -2.13 -20.83 25.36
N ASN A 63 -2.61 -20.54 24.14
CA ASN A 63 -1.95 -20.93 22.90
C ASN A 63 -1.26 -19.74 22.22
N ARG A 64 -0.16 -20.05 21.53
CA ARG A 64 0.53 -19.12 20.65
C ARG A 64 -0.08 -19.18 19.25
N CYS A 65 -0.59 -18.06 18.78
CA CYS A 65 -1.23 -17.94 17.47
C CYS A 65 -0.27 -17.23 16.50
N LYS A 66 0.04 -17.89 15.38
CA LYS A 66 0.85 -17.27 14.32
C LYS A 66 -0.02 -16.32 13.49
N ILE A 67 0.52 -15.15 13.20
CA ILE A 67 -0.11 -14.18 12.29
C ILE A 67 0.68 -14.19 10.99
N HIS A 68 -0.04 -14.33 9.88
CA HIS A 68 0.54 -14.27 8.55
C HIS A 68 -0.05 -13.10 7.78
N PHE A 69 0.82 -12.29 7.17
CA PHE A 69 0.39 -11.30 6.20
C PHE A 69 -0.02 -12.00 4.91
N ASP A 70 -1.30 -11.92 4.55
CA ASP A 70 -1.84 -12.60 3.37
C ASP A 70 -1.76 -11.68 2.14
N ARG A 71 -2.53 -10.58 2.13
CA ARG A 71 -2.63 -9.67 0.97
C ARG A 71 -2.85 -8.23 1.39
N LEU A 72 -2.30 -7.30 0.62
CA LEU A 72 -2.68 -5.89 0.65
C LEU A 72 -3.70 -5.62 -0.46
N ILE A 73 -4.88 -5.10 -0.09
CA ILE A 73 -5.93 -4.73 -1.03
C ILE A 73 -6.09 -3.21 -0.97
N ALA A 74 -6.03 -2.58 -2.14
CA ALA A 74 -6.17 -1.14 -2.29
C ALA A 74 -6.82 -0.82 -3.64
N ASP A 75 -7.57 0.27 -3.69
CA ASP A 75 -8.08 0.83 -4.94
C ASP A 75 -6.93 1.42 -5.79
N ALA A 76 -7.24 1.88 -7.00
CA ALA A 76 -6.19 2.35 -7.91
C ALA A 76 -5.37 3.54 -7.38
N PRO A 77 -5.97 4.59 -6.77
CA PRO A 77 -5.21 5.69 -6.18
C PRO A 77 -4.32 5.27 -5.01
N ALA A 78 -4.84 4.49 -4.05
CA ALA A 78 -4.04 4.04 -2.91
C ALA A 78 -2.95 3.05 -3.33
N ARG A 79 -3.24 2.15 -4.28
CA ARG A 79 -2.25 1.22 -4.83
C ARG A 79 -1.13 1.94 -5.57
N ALA A 80 -1.45 3.01 -6.31
CA ALA A 80 -0.44 3.85 -6.95
C ALA A 80 0.46 4.55 -5.92
N PHE A 81 -0.12 5.04 -4.82
CA PHE A 81 0.64 5.61 -3.70
C PHE A 81 1.57 4.56 -3.04
N ILE A 82 1.03 3.38 -2.72
CA ILE A 82 1.79 2.27 -2.12
C ILE A 82 2.95 1.84 -3.02
N ARG A 83 2.68 1.66 -4.31
CA ARG A 83 3.68 1.24 -5.32
C ARG A 83 4.56 2.38 -5.81
N GLN A 84 4.38 3.60 -5.30
CA GLN A 84 5.10 4.81 -5.70
C GLN A 84 5.15 4.98 -7.24
N VAL A 85 4.01 4.76 -7.90
CA VAL A 85 3.85 4.95 -9.34
C VAL A 85 2.94 6.13 -9.64
N LYS A 86 3.03 6.70 -10.85
CA LYS A 86 2.05 7.69 -11.30
C LYS A 86 0.66 7.06 -11.36
N GLN A 87 -0.37 7.89 -11.15
CA GLN A 87 -1.75 7.49 -11.40
C GLN A 87 -1.96 7.12 -12.86
N HIS A 88 -3.08 6.47 -13.17
CA HIS A 88 -3.41 5.87 -14.47
C HIS A 88 -3.21 6.78 -15.71
N SER A 89 -3.24 8.10 -15.55
CA SER A 89 -3.03 9.09 -16.61
C SER A 89 -1.56 9.53 -16.80
N GLY A 90 -0.63 9.07 -15.96
CA GLY A 90 0.78 9.45 -16.04
C GLY A 90 1.61 8.54 -16.95
N TYR A 91 2.76 9.06 -17.40
CA TYR A 91 3.67 8.35 -18.29
C TYR A 91 4.29 7.08 -17.67
N PHE A 92 4.46 7.03 -16.35
CA PHE A 92 4.98 5.86 -15.65
C PHE A 92 3.93 5.20 -14.76
N SER A 93 2.71 5.06 -15.29
CA SER A 93 1.55 4.54 -14.57
C SER A 93 1.50 3.02 -14.43
N CYS A 94 2.36 2.29 -15.15
CA CYS A 94 2.39 0.83 -15.04
C CYS A 94 2.95 0.38 -13.70
N GLU A 95 2.15 -0.38 -12.95
CA GLU A 95 2.53 -0.94 -11.65
C GLU A 95 3.52 -2.10 -11.73
N LYS A 96 3.74 -2.68 -12.92
CA LYS A 96 4.47 -3.95 -13.11
C LYS A 96 5.81 -3.79 -13.84
N CYS A 97 5.89 -2.87 -14.78
CA CYS A 97 7.07 -2.68 -15.62
C CYS A 97 7.47 -1.21 -15.73
N CYS A 98 8.67 -0.98 -16.27
CA CYS A 98 9.28 0.33 -16.43
C CYS A 98 8.84 1.04 -17.73
N VAL A 99 7.73 0.62 -18.34
CA VAL A 99 7.24 1.22 -19.57
C VAL A 99 6.95 2.70 -19.38
N ARG A 100 7.46 3.50 -20.31
CA ARG A 100 7.05 4.89 -20.47
C ARG A 100 5.89 4.95 -21.46
N GLY A 101 4.79 5.54 -21.03
CA GLY A 101 3.62 5.75 -21.86
C GLY A 101 3.86 6.73 -23.01
N ILE A 102 2.92 6.72 -23.93
CA ILE A 102 2.90 7.61 -25.10
C ILE A 102 1.58 8.36 -25.06
N TYR A 103 1.63 9.68 -25.27
CA TYR A 103 0.43 10.51 -25.35
C TYR A 103 -0.16 10.41 -26.75
N THR A 104 -1.40 9.99 -26.86
CA THR A 104 -2.09 9.79 -28.14
C THR A 104 -3.59 9.98 -27.92
N PHE A 105 -4.26 10.72 -28.81
CA PHE A 105 -5.70 10.98 -28.75
C PHE A 105 -6.18 11.49 -27.37
N GLY A 106 -5.48 12.46 -26.78
CA GLY A 106 -5.89 13.09 -25.53
C GLY A 106 -5.57 12.31 -24.25
N ARG A 107 -4.91 11.15 -24.34
CA ARG A 107 -4.62 10.27 -23.20
C ARG A 107 -3.24 9.64 -23.27
N VAL A 108 -2.71 9.24 -22.12
CA VAL A 108 -1.51 8.39 -22.06
C VAL A 108 -1.90 6.94 -22.27
N THR A 109 -1.19 6.26 -23.16
CA THR A 109 -1.34 4.83 -23.46
C THR A 109 -0.03 4.10 -23.19
N LEU A 110 -0.09 2.80 -22.90
CA LEU A 110 1.08 1.94 -22.65
C LEU A 110 1.19 0.85 -23.75
N PRO A 111 1.55 1.22 -25.00
CA PRO A 111 1.52 0.28 -26.12
C PRO A 111 2.68 -0.72 -26.09
N ASN A 112 3.78 -0.44 -25.37
CA ASN A 112 4.94 -1.31 -25.31
C ASN A 112 4.80 -2.36 -24.20
N ILE A 113 4.77 -3.64 -24.59
CA ILE A 113 4.58 -4.78 -23.68
C ILE A 113 5.92 -5.45 -23.32
N GLY A 114 7.00 -5.19 -24.08
CA GLY A 114 8.32 -5.80 -23.91
C GLY A 114 9.24 -5.13 -22.89
N CYS A 115 8.73 -4.25 -22.04
CA CYS A 115 9.54 -3.51 -21.09
C CYS A 115 9.99 -4.36 -19.89
N ALA A 116 11.17 -4.06 -19.37
CA ALA A 116 11.69 -4.66 -18.16
C ALA A 116 10.72 -4.51 -16.98
N ARG A 117 10.61 -5.56 -16.16
CA ARG A 117 9.88 -5.50 -14.89
C ARG A 117 10.55 -4.48 -13.96
N ARG A 118 9.76 -3.87 -13.09
CA ARG A 118 10.32 -3.04 -12.01
C ARG A 118 11.13 -3.94 -11.07
N PHE A 119 12.26 -3.44 -10.62
CA PHE A 119 13.15 -4.07 -9.64
C PHE A 119 13.22 -3.19 -8.40
N ASP A 120 13.47 -3.80 -7.24
CA ASP A 120 13.37 -3.16 -5.93
C ASP A 120 14.18 -1.87 -5.83
N ASP A 121 15.39 -1.84 -6.40
CA ASP A 121 16.23 -0.64 -6.40
C ASP A 121 15.59 0.52 -7.18
N SER A 122 14.98 0.25 -8.35
CA SER A 122 14.29 1.30 -9.12
C SER A 122 13.10 1.91 -8.37
N PHE A 123 12.41 1.09 -7.57
CA PHE A 123 11.33 1.53 -6.70
C PHE A 123 11.88 2.42 -5.58
N ARG A 124 12.90 1.95 -4.85
CA ARG A 124 13.54 2.69 -3.74
C ARG A 124 14.13 4.02 -4.21
N SER A 125 14.74 4.05 -5.39
CA SER A 125 15.35 5.24 -6.00
C SER A 125 14.35 6.13 -6.75
N ARG A 126 13.07 5.74 -6.85
CA ARG A 126 12.00 6.50 -7.55
C ARG A 126 12.39 6.93 -8.97
N LEU A 127 13.00 6.00 -9.73
CA LEU A 127 13.53 6.29 -11.08
C LEU A 127 12.44 6.51 -12.14
N GLN A 128 11.21 6.09 -11.88
CA GLN A 128 10.07 6.29 -12.78
C GLN A 128 9.01 7.18 -12.12
N PRO A 129 9.30 8.48 -11.92
CA PRO A 129 8.47 9.37 -11.14
C PRO A 129 7.09 9.58 -11.73
#